data_AF-A0A1S8C8A0-F1
#
_entry.id   AF-A0A1S8C8A0-F1
#
_cell.length_a   1.000
_cell.length_b   1.000
_cell.length_c   1.000
_cell.angle_alpha   90.00
_cell.angle_beta   90.00
_cell.angle_gamma   90.00
#
_symmetry.space_group_name_H-M   'P 1'
#
loop_
_entity.id
_entity.type
_entity.pdbx_description
1 polymer ?
#
loop_
_entity_poly.entity_id
_entity_poly.type
_entity_poly.pdbx_seq_one_letter_code
_entity_poly.pdbx_strand_id
1 'polypeptide(L)' 'MTFSVIARDPGTGDLGIAVSSCILAVGRAVPTVRPGVGVVAVQARSRRGLGTSLM' A
#
# COMPACT_ATOMS: atom_id res chain seq x y z
N MET A 1 3.75 -13.43 -8.83
CA MET A 1 4.67 -12.29 -8.63
C MET A 1 3.82 -11.07 -8.23
N THR A 2 4.33 -10.22 -7.35
CA THR A 2 3.64 -8.98 -6.93
C THR A 2 4.67 -7.86 -6.92
N PHE A 3 4.28 -6.70 -7.45
CA PHE A 3 5.07 -5.48 -7.37
C PHE A 3 4.20 -4.33 -6.92
N SER A 4 4.80 -3.39 -6.20
CA SER A 4 4.14 -2.21 -5.64
C SER A 4 5.02 -0.99 -5.80
N VAL A 5 4.41 0.17 -6.04
CA VAL A 5 5.09 1.47 -6.08
C VAL A 5 4.39 2.44 -5.14
N ILE A 6 5.18 3.22 -4.41
CA ILE A 6 4.73 4.36 -3.61
C ILE A 6 5.39 5.60 -4.18
N ALA A 7 4.63 6.68 -4.31
CA ALA A 7 5.12 7.97 -4.76
C ALA A 7 4.54 9.09 -3.89
N ARG A 8 5.28 10.20 -3.80
CA ARG A 8 4.83 11.44 -3.17
C ARG A 8 4.84 12.54 -4.22
N ASP A 9 3.73 13.27 -4.35
CA ASP A 9 3.70 14.50 -5.13
C ASP A 9 4.41 15.62 -4.31
N PRO A 10 5.51 16.22 -4.82
CA PRO A 10 6.18 17.32 -4.11
C PRO A 10 5.36 18.61 -4.06
N GLY A 11 4.43 18.84 -4.99
CA GLY A 11 3.62 20.05 -5.07
C GLY A 11 2.46 20.08 -4.08
N THR A 12 1.70 18.97 -3.97
CA THR A 12 0.55 18.87 -3.04
C THR A 12 0.92 18.19 -1.72
N GLY A 13 1.96 17.36 -1.72
CA GLY A 13 2.29 16.47 -0.62
C GLY A 13 1.50 15.16 -0.60
N ASP A 14 0.65 14.91 -1.60
CA ASP A 14 -0.16 13.69 -1.68
C ASP A 14 0.70 12.43 -1.80
N LEU A 15 0.22 11.35 -1.20
CA LEU A 15 0.85 10.03 -1.28
C LEU A 15 -0.02 9.09 -2.11
N GLY A 16 0.59 8.50 -3.13
CA GLY A 16 -0.02 7.48 -3.98
C GLY A 16 0.61 6.11 -3.77
N ILE A 17 -0.20 5.07 -3.91
CA ILE A 17 0.24 3.67 -3.89
C ILE A 17 -0.46 2.90 -5.02
N ALA A 18 0.30 2.08 -5.74
CA ALA A 18 -0.23 1.15 -6.74
C ALA A 18 0.38 -0.24 -6.56
N VAL A 19 -0.39 -1.28 -6.85
CA VAL A 19 0.02 -2.68 -6.75
C VAL A 19 -0.49 -3.47 -7.96
N SER A 20 0.34 -4.37 -8.46
CA SER A 20 -0.04 -5.33 -9.49
C SER A 20 0.42 -6.74 -9.11
N SER A 21 -0.43 -7.72 -9.41
CA SER A 21 -0.22 -9.12 -9.06
C SER A 21 -1.10 -10.02 -9.93
N CYS A 22 -0.76 -11.31 -9.97
CA CYS A 22 -1.65 -12.36 -10.49
C CYS A 22 -2.67 -12.85 -9.43
N ILE A 23 -2.77 -12.17 -8.29
CA ILE A 23 -3.75 -12.47 -7.23
C ILE A 23 -4.96 -11.55 -7.39
N LEU A 24 -6.14 -12.15 -7.41
CA LEU A 24 -7.40 -11.42 -7.50
C LEU A 24 -7.58 -10.47 -6.32
N ALA A 25 -8.07 -9.27 -6.62
CA ALA A 25 -8.35 -8.23 -5.64
C ALA A 25 -7.15 -7.85 -4.73
N VAL A 26 -5.92 -7.90 -5.26
CA VAL A 26 -4.70 -7.53 -4.52
C VAL A 26 -4.76 -6.11 -3.90
N GLY A 27 -5.50 -5.20 -4.53
CA GLY A 27 -5.73 -3.84 -4.03
C GLY A 27 -6.50 -3.76 -2.71
N ARG A 28 -7.20 -4.82 -2.28
CA ARG A 28 -7.81 -4.89 -0.95
C ARG A 28 -6.82 -5.35 0.13
N ALA A 29 -5.81 -6.10 -0.24
CA ALA A 29 -4.94 -6.80 0.69
C ALA A 29 -3.61 -6.06 0.97
N VAL A 30 -3.04 -5.42 -0.06
CA VAL A 30 -1.68 -4.86 0.01
C VAL A 30 -1.65 -3.40 0.48
N PRO A 31 -2.40 -2.46 -0.13
CA PRO A 31 -2.31 -1.06 0.24
C PRO A 31 -3.05 -0.80 1.55
N THR A 32 -2.40 -0.11 2.48
CA THR A 32 -3.04 0.56 3.63
C THR A 32 -2.73 2.04 3.56
N VAL A 33 -3.75 2.87 3.69
CA VAL A 33 -3.67 4.34 3.58
C VAL A 33 -4.35 4.96 4.79
N ARG A 34 -3.69 5.92 5.44
CA ARG A 34 -4.28 6.75 6.48
C ARG A 34 -4.06 8.23 6.16
N PRO A 35 -5.12 9.01 5.86
CA PRO A 35 -5.01 10.44 5.58
C PRO A 35 -4.29 11.19 6.69
N GLY A 36 -3.39 12.11 6.31
CA GLY A 36 -2.57 12.88 7.24
C GLY A 36 -1.41 12.12 7.88
N VAL A 37 -1.25 10.80 7.61
CA VAL A 37 -0.18 9.98 8.19
C VAL A 37 0.69 9.34 7.13
N GLY A 38 0.13 8.52 6.23
CA GLY A 38 0.97 7.80 5.28
C GLY A 38 0.29 6.68 4.50
N VAL A 39 1.12 6.01 3.69
CA VAL A 39 0.77 4.82 2.90
C VAL A 39 1.81 3.72 3.15
N VAL A 40 1.35 2.47 3.25
CA VAL A 40 2.21 1.29 3.43
C VAL A 40 1.74 0.17 2.50
N ALA A 41 2.70 -0.55 1.92
CA ALA A 41 2.48 -1.75 1.12
C ALA A 41 2.94 -2.99 1.90
N VAL A 42 2.02 -3.74 2.52
CA VAL A 42 2.35 -5.05 3.08
C VAL A 42 2.03 -6.13 2.05
N GLN A 43 3.06 -6.78 1.53
CA GLN A 43 2.93 -7.80 0.47
C GLN A 43 3.62 -9.12 0.86
N ALA A 44 3.63 -10.07 -0.08
CA ALA A 44 4.05 -11.47 0.13
C ALA A 44 3.20 -12.20 1.19
N ARG A 45 3.69 -13.32 1.73
CA ARG A 45 3.02 -14.09 2.79
C ARG A 45 3.20 -13.46 4.17
N SER A 46 2.96 -12.15 4.26
CA SER A 46 3.02 -11.38 5.51
C SER A 46 1.72 -11.54 6.33
N ARG A 47 1.80 -11.25 7.63
CA ARG A 47 0.64 -11.28 8.54
C ARG A 47 -0.49 -10.36 8.03
N ARG A 48 -1.71 -10.91 7.92
CA ARG A 48 -2.92 -10.10 7.62
C ARG A 48 -3.14 -9.03 8.69
N GLY A 49 -3.44 -7.81 8.26
CA GLY A 49 -3.68 -6.67 9.15
C GLY A 49 -2.42 -5.93 9.62
N LEU A 50 -1.21 -6.39 9.26
CA LEU A 50 0.04 -5.71 9.64
C LEU A 50 0.08 -4.26 9.13
N GLY A 51 -0.49 -3.98 7.95
CA GLY A 51 -0.56 -2.61 7.40
C GLY A 51 -1.30 -1.65 8.34
N THR A 52 -2.37 -2.10 9.00
CA THR A 52 -3.10 -1.30 9.98
C THR A 52 -2.31 -1.08 11.27
N SER A 53 -1.52 -2.07 11.72
CA SER A 53 -0.68 -1.91 12.91
C SER A 53 0.51 -0.96 12.71
N LEU A 54 0.92 -0.75 11.45
CA LEU A 54 1.98 0.20 11.07
C LEU A 54 1.47 1.63 10.87
N MET A 55 0.14 1.82 10.86
CA MET A 55 -0.51 3.12 10.71
C MET A 55 -0.96 3.59 12.08
#